data_AF-A0A4R8WCE9-F1
#
_entry.id   AF-A0A4R8WCE9-F1
#
_cell.length_a   1.000
_cell.length_b   1.000
_cell.length_c   1.000
_cell.angle_alpha   90.00
_cell.angle_beta   90.00
_cell.angle_gamma   90.00
#
_symmetry.space_group_name_H-M   'P 1'
#
loop_
_entity.id
_entity.type
_entity.pdbx_description
1 polymer ?
#
loop_
_entity_poly.entity_id
_entity_poly.type
_entity_poly.pdbx_seq_one_letter_code
_entity_poly.pdbx_strand_id
1 'polypeptide(L)'
;MSVDANFLTVAVHRQTRVNCREGLANVFHDIGIIFCTIAEAPEFASAVLDALRQPLESGVISIHRANAVARFPARFQLVMAANPCPCGQYGAADLDCSCPPSARRRYLARLSGPLLDRIDIQLRVQRVTAAQLRLAADGPRLTSATARAHVEQARAAAAERLADTPWSLNSEVPGPWLRGAHARLPGEATAILDRALERGGITMRGYDRVLRVAWSIADLGGVARPGAEQVGQALYLRKGMTS
;
A
#
# COMPACT_ATOMS: atom_id res chain seq x y z
N MET A 1 -1.76 -19.66 -27.34
CA MET A 1 -2.55 -20.46 -26.37
C MET A 1 -2.50 -19.75 -25.03
N SER A 2 -3.66 -19.52 -24.41
CA SER A 2 -3.89 -18.79 -23.15
C SER A 2 -3.02 -17.55 -22.86
N VAL A 3 -3.58 -16.40 -23.23
CA VAL A 3 -3.61 -15.24 -22.32
C VAL A 3 -4.51 -15.62 -21.11
N ASP A 4 -4.30 -15.02 -19.94
CA ASP A 4 -5.34 -14.59 -18.96
C ASP A 4 -4.89 -14.69 -17.49
N ALA A 5 -4.63 -13.53 -16.88
CA ALA A 5 -4.91 -13.19 -15.47
C ALA A 5 -4.48 -11.73 -15.20
N ASN A 6 -5.42 -10.80 -15.20
CA ASN A 6 -5.17 -9.35 -15.03
C ASN A 6 -5.51 -8.89 -13.61
N PHE A 7 -4.53 -8.61 -12.74
CA PHE A 7 -4.58 -7.55 -11.71
C PHE A 7 -3.16 -7.09 -11.35
N LEU A 8 -2.79 -5.86 -11.73
CA LEU A 8 -1.46 -5.29 -11.47
C LEU A 8 -1.49 -4.35 -10.26
N THR A 9 -1.25 -4.85 -9.05
CA THR A 9 -0.71 -3.99 -7.98
C THR A 9 0.79 -3.86 -8.21
N VAL A 10 1.30 -2.62 -8.27
CA VAL A 10 2.68 -2.19 -8.59
C VAL A 10 3.71 -3.34 -8.72
N ALA A 11 4.01 -3.71 -9.97
CA ALA A 11 5.00 -4.72 -10.28
C ALA A 11 6.38 -4.12 -10.58
N VAL A 12 7.43 -4.74 -10.05
CA VAL A 12 8.79 -4.68 -10.59
C VAL A 12 9.27 -6.11 -10.81
N HIS A 13 9.68 -6.42 -12.03
CA HIS A 13 10.02 -7.79 -12.46
C HIS A 13 11.48 -7.85 -12.92
N ARG A 14 12.33 -8.59 -12.18
CA ARG A 14 13.10 -9.72 -12.75
C ARG A 14 13.85 -10.53 -11.68
N GLN A 15 14.21 -11.74 -12.10
CA GLN A 15 14.74 -12.87 -11.35
C GLN A 15 16.01 -12.59 -10.52
N THR A 16 16.03 -13.05 -9.26
CA THR A 16 16.96 -14.10 -8.79
C THR A 16 16.35 -14.90 -7.62
N ARG A 17 16.83 -16.11 -7.35
CA ARG A 17 16.18 -17.12 -6.48
C ARG A 17 16.48 -16.93 -4.98
N VAL A 18 15.46 -17.04 -4.12
CA VAL A 18 15.56 -17.61 -2.77
C VAL A 18 14.35 -18.53 -2.53
N ASN A 19 14.56 -19.67 -1.87
CA ASN A 19 13.54 -20.71 -1.67
C ASN A 19 12.63 -20.41 -0.46
N CYS A 20 11.34 -20.13 -0.72
CA CYS A 20 10.27 -20.23 0.27
C CYS A 20 9.26 -21.30 -0.15
N ARG A 21 9.51 -22.56 0.25
CA ARG A 21 8.44 -23.57 0.39
C ARG A 21 7.70 -23.21 1.69
N GLU A 22 6.41 -22.86 1.71
CA GLU A 22 5.37 -22.86 0.66
C GLU A 22 4.64 -21.51 0.67
N GLY A 23 4.13 -21.04 -0.49
CA GLY A 23 3.27 -19.84 -0.55
C GLY A 23 3.94 -18.49 -0.87
N LEU A 24 4.88 -18.46 -1.83
CA LEU A 24 5.29 -17.28 -2.61
C LEU A 24 5.52 -15.94 -1.84
N ALA A 25 6.49 -15.92 -0.93
CA ALA A 25 7.10 -14.67 -0.47
C ALA A 25 8.42 -14.40 -1.23
N ASN A 26 8.40 -13.51 -2.22
CA ASN A 26 9.61 -13.11 -2.97
C ASN A 26 10.43 -12.07 -2.22
N VAL A 27 11.38 -12.52 -1.40
CA VAL A 27 12.34 -11.64 -0.70
C VAL A 27 13.48 -11.22 -1.65
N PHE A 28 13.47 -9.97 -2.08
CA PHE A 28 14.60 -9.33 -2.77
C PHE A 28 15.54 -8.66 -1.76
N HIS A 29 16.86 -8.89 -1.88
CA HIS A 29 17.84 -8.49 -0.86
C HIS A 29 18.66 -7.22 -1.22
N ASP A 30 18.77 -6.86 -2.51
CA ASP A 30 19.81 -5.94 -3.01
C ASP A 30 19.61 -4.44 -2.74
N ILE A 31 18.56 -4.03 -2.01
CA ILE A 31 18.26 -2.60 -1.74
C ILE A 31 17.90 -2.33 -0.26
N GLY A 32 18.20 -3.27 0.66
CA GLY A 32 17.94 -3.11 2.10
C GLY A 32 16.46 -3.00 2.52
N ILE A 33 15.53 -3.11 1.57
CA ILE A 33 14.08 -3.17 1.80
C ILE A 33 13.62 -4.56 1.39
N ILE A 34 13.17 -5.35 2.37
CA ILE A 34 12.49 -6.62 2.09
C ILE A 34 11.15 -6.28 1.44
N PHE A 35 10.88 -6.86 0.27
CA PHE A 35 9.56 -6.84 -0.33
C PHE A 35 8.80 -8.12 0.05
N CYS A 36 7.52 -7.98 0.38
CA CYS A 36 6.58 -9.08 0.49
C CYS A 36 5.49 -8.84 -0.55
N THR A 37 5.42 -9.69 -1.57
CA THR A 37 4.43 -9.59 -2.65
C THR A 37 3.48 -10.77 -2.57
N ILE A 38 2.19 -10.51 -2.34
CA ILE A 38 1.14 -11.52 -2.32
C ILE A 38 0.23 -11.31 -3.53
N ALA A 39 0.38 -12.16 -4.54
CA ALA A 39 -0.60 -12.28 -5.62
C ALA A 39 -1.85 -12.99 -5.08
N GLU A 40 -3.03 -12.62 -5.57
CA GLU A 40 -4.30 -13.28 -5.23
C GLU A 40 -4.52 -13.42 -3.71
N ALA A 41 -4.24 -12.37 -2.95
CA ALA A 41 -4.25 -12.38 -1.49
C ALA A 41 -5.51 -13.03 -0.86
N PRO A 42 -6.75 -12.86 -1.38
CA PRO A 42 -7.90 -13.54 -0.82
C PRO A 42 -7.94 -15.05 -1.07
N GLU A 43 -7.04 -15.68 -1.83
CA GLU A 43 -6.94 -17.16 -1.88
C GLU A 43 -6.16 -17.75 -0.71
N PHE A 44 -5.38 -16.94 0.00
CA PHE A 44 -4.71 -17.37 1.22
C PHE A 44 -5.70 -17.50 2.39
N ALA A 45 -5.42 -18.44 3.29
CA ALA A 45 -6.20 -18.58 4.52
C ALA A 45 -6.13 -17.29 5.36
N SER A 46 -7.28 -16.76 5.79
CA SER A 46 -7.33 -15.49 6.54
C SER A 46 -6.44 -15.47 7.78
N ALA A 47 -6.22 -16.60 8.45
CA ALA A 47 -5.29 -16.70 9.58
C ALA A 47 -3.84 -16.36 9.21
N VAL A 48 -3.39 -16.69 7.99
CA VAL A 48 -2.05 -16.34 7.48
C VAL A 48 -1.95 -14.84 7.20
N LEU A 49 -2.99 -14.27 6.57
CA LEU A 49 -3.09 -12.85 6.30
C LEU A 49 -3.16 -12.03 7.60
N ASP A 50 -3.92 -12.51 8.58
CA ASP A 50 -4.05 -11.89 9.91
C ASP A 50 -2.78 -12.00 10.75
N ALA A 51 -1.89 -12.97 10.48
CA ALA A 51 -0.57 -13.05 11.10
C ALA A 51 0.37 -11.93 10.63
N LEU A 52 0.18 -11.39 9.42
CA LEU A 52 0.95 -10.24 8.91
C LEU A 52 0.69 -8.94 9.71
N ARG A 53 -0.41 -8.87 10.47
CA ARG A 53 -0.78 -7.67 11.24
C ARG A 53 0.27 -7.26 12.27
N GLN A 54 0.96 -8.22 12.90
CA GLN A 54 2.03 -7.96 13.86
C GLN A 54 3.27 -7.35 13.18
N PRO A 55 3.93 -8.02 12.20
CA PRO A 55 5.13 -7.46 11.57
C PRO A 55 4.87 -6.14 10.83
N LEU A 56 3.67 -5.91 10.29
CA LEU A 56 3.28 -4.61 9.70
C LEU A 56 3.19 -3.45 10.72
N GLU A 57 3.12 -3.74 12.02
CA GLU A 57 3.10 -2.74 13.09
C GLU A 57 4.43 -2.65 13.86
N SER A 58 5.03 -3.78 14.21
CA SER A 58 6.24 -3.84 15.03
C SER A 58 7.55 -3.89 14.22
N GLY A 59 7.48 -4.30 12.95
CA GLY A 59 8.66 -4.68 12.17
C GLY A 59 9.41 -5.89 12.76
N VAL A 60 8.78 -6.69 13.63
CA VAL A 60 9.39 -7.83 14.34
C VAL A 60 8.40 -8.99 14.50
N ILE A 61 8.81 -10.19 14.08
CA ILE A 61 8.09 -11.45 14.33
C ILE A 61 8.63 -12.06 15.62
N SER A 62 7.73 -12.36 16.57
CA SER A 62 8.05 -13.08 17.81
C SER A 62 7.50 -14.51 17.74
N ILE A 63 8.38 -15.50 17.77
CA ILE A 63 8.01 -16.92 17.82
C ILE A 63 8.11 -17.39 19.27
N HIS A 64 6.96 -17.68 19.87
CA HIS A 64 6.85 -18.25 21.21
C HIS A 64 6.76 -19.78 21.10
N ARG A 65 7.69 -20.49 21.74
CA ARG A 65 7.64 -21.95 21.97
C ARG A 65 7.77 -22.22 23.46
N ALA A 66 7.40 -23.44 23.89
CA ALA A 66 7.27 -23.81 25.31
C ALA A 66 8.44 -23.37 26.21
N ASN A 67 9.69 -23.46 25.71
CA ASN A 67 10.90 -23.12 26.47
C ASN A 67 11.69 -21.93 25.91
N ALA A 68 11.19 -21.18 24.91
CA ALA A 68 11.95 -20.10 24.27
C ALA A 68 11.08 -19.07 23.53
N VAL A 69 11.53 -17.81 23.51
CA VAL A 69 10.99 -16.75 22.65
C VAL A 69 12.08 -16.25 21.71
N ALA A 70 11.91 -16.47 20.41
CA ALA A 70 12.82 -15.94 19.38
C ALA A 70 12.20 -14.71 18.70
N ARG A 71 12.99 -13.66 18.49
CA ARG A 71 12.57 -12.43 17.81
C ARG A 71 13.36 -12.25 16.52
N PHE A 72 12.66 -12.05 15.41
CA PHE A 72 13.25 -11.88 14.08
C PHE A 72 12.86 -10.52 13.50
N PRO A 73 13.81 -9.76 12.91
CA PRO A 73 13.48 -8.52 12.21
C PRO A 73 12.62 -8.84 10.97
N ALA A 74 11.55 -8.07 10.80
CA ALA A 74 10.54 -8.24 9.77
C ALA A 74 10.06 -6.88 9.25
N ARG A 75 10.98 -5.95 9.01
CA ARG A 75 10.70 -4.68 8.33
C ARG A 75 10.63 -4.94 6.83
N PHE A 76 9.43 -4.93 6.27
CA PHE A 76 9.20 -5.14 4.83
C PHE A 76 8.15 -4.18 4.27
N GLN A 77 8.22 -3.92 2.96
CA GLN A 77 7.13 -3.29 2.22
C GLN A 77 6.20 -4.38 1.67
N LEU A 78 4.93 -4.31 2.03
CA LEU A 78 3.89 -5.24 1.58
C LEU A 78 3.19 -4.71 0.33
N VAL A 79 3.15 -5.54 -0.72
CA VAL A 79 2.37 -5.33 -1.94
C VAL A 79 1.40 -6.50 -2.06
N MET A 80 0.10 -6.22 -2.14
CA MET A 80 -0.93 -7.26 -2.31
C MET A 80 -1.78 -6.98 -3.54
N ALA A 81 -2.05 -8.01 -4.33
CA ALA A 81 -3.06 -8.00 -5.38
C ALA A 81 -4.26 -8.83 -4.93
N ALA A 82 -5.47 -8.37 -5.23
CA ALA A 82 -6.71 -9.05 -4.89
C ALA A 82 -7.72 -8.87 -6.01
N ASN A 83 -8.34 -9.96 -6.45
CA ASN A 83 -9.37 -9.93 -7.47
C ASN A 83 -10.66 -9.33 -6.84
N PRO A 84 -11.57 -8.74 -7.62
CA PRO A 84 -12.85 -8.22 -7.11
C PRO A 84 -13.86 -9.34 -6.80
N CYS A 85 -13.59 -10.56 -7.28
CA CYS A 85 -14.37 -11.78 -7.11
C CYS A 85 -13.50 -13.00 -7.49
N PRO A 86 -13.89 -14.25 -7.15
CA PRO A 86 -13.13 -15.45 -7.50
C PRO A 86 -12.88 -15.62 -9.00
N CYS A 87 -13.84 -15.29 -9.88
CA CYS A 87 -13.63 -15.40 -11.33
C CYS A 87 -12.82 -14.23 -11.95
N GLY A 88 -12.45 -13.20 -11.18
CA GLY A 88 -11.69 -12.04 -11.67
C GLY A 88 -12.40 -11.14 -12.70
N GLN A 89 -13.67 -11.38 -13.03
CA GLN A 89 -14.40 -10.68 -14.10
C GLN A 89 -15.27 -9.51 -13.60
N TYR A 90 -15.55 -9.39 -12.30
CA TYR A 90 -16.47 -8.37 -11.78
C TYR A 90 -15.97 -6.94 -12.01
N GLY A 91 -16.71 -6.19 -12.82
CA GLY A 91 -16.38 -4.80 -13.16
C GLY A 91 -15.46 -4.64 -14.37
N ALA A 92 -15.17 -5.71 -15.11
CA ALA A 92 -14.62 -5.59 -16.46
C ALA A 92 -15.75 -5.22 -17.44
N ALA A 93 -15.52 -4.23 -18.33
CA ALA A 93 -16.51 -3.83 -19.33
C ALA A 93 -16.77 -4.91 -20.38
N ASP A 94 -15.77 -5.77 -20.65
CA ASP A 94 -15.79 -6.74 -21.74
C ASP A 94 -16.08 -8.19 -21.30
N LEU A 95 -16.39 -8.46 -20.01
CA LEU A 95 -16.63 -9.82 -19.50
C LEU A 95 -17.76 -9.89 -18.45
N ASP A 96 -18.70 -10.81 -18.66
CA ASP A 96 -19.83 -11.05 -17.76
C ASP A 96 -19.46 -11.89 -16.52
N CYS A 97 -19.44 -11.23 -15.36
CA CYS A 97 -19.20 -11.90 -14.09
C CYS A 97 -20.41 -12.71 -13.60
N SER A 98 -20.35 -14.03 -13.71
CA SER A 98 -21.36 -14.97 -13.20
C SER A 98 -21.38 -15.13 -11.66
N CYS A 99 -20.41 -14.60 -10.92
CA CYS A 99 -20.36 -14.76 -9.45
C CYS A 99 -21.50 -14.02 -8.72
N PRO A 100 -22.29 -14.71 -7.87
CA PRO A 100 -23.37 -14.09 -7.11
C PRO A 100 -22.83 -13.10 -6.07
N PRO A 101 -23.60 -12.05 -5.70
CA PRO A 101 -23.12 -11.00 -4.78
C PRO A 101 -22.61 -11.52 -3.42
N SER A 102 -23.19 -12.60 -2.90
CA SER A 102 -22.75 -13.27 -1.68
C SER A 102 -21.34 -13.88 -1.81
N ALA A 103 -21.03 -14.52 -2.94
CA ALA A 103 -19.70 -15.07 -3.21
C ALA A 103 -18.65 -13.95 -3.34
N ARG A 104 -18.98 -12.83 -4.01
CA ARG A 104 -18.09 -11.66 -4.11
C ARG A 104 -17.78 -11.05 -2.74
N ARG A 105 -18.81 -10.84 -1.90
CA ARG A 105 -18.63 -10.36 -0.52
C ARG A 105 -17.79 -11.32 0.32
N ARG A 106 -18.08 -12.63 0.27
CA ARG A 106 -17.34 -13.66 1.02
C ARG A 106 -15.87 -13.76 0.60
N TYR A 107 -15.58 -13.57 -0.68
CA TYR A 107 -14.21 -13.55 -1.21
C TYR A 107 -13.41 -12.38 -0.64
N LEU A 108 -13.92 -11.15 -0.80
CA LEU A 108 -13.27 -9.95 -0.29
C LEU A 108 -13.19 -9.92 1.24
N ALA A 109 -14.17 -10.50 1.95
CA ALA A 109 -14.18 -10.62 3.40
C ALA A 109 -13.07 -11.53 3.97
N ARG A 110 -12.35 -12.30 3.14
CA ARG A 110 -11.13 -12.99 3.57
C ARG A 110 -10.00 -12.01 3.91
N LEU A 111 -10.04 -10.78 3.37
CA LEU A 111 -9.19 -9.65 3.79
C LEU A 111 -9.84 -8.97 5.00
N SER A 112 -9.28 -9.18 6.19
CA SER A 112 -9.87 -8.65 7.42
C SER A 112 -9.79 -7.12 7.48
N GLY A 113 -10.81 -6.47 8.06
CA GLY A 113 -10.78 -5.03 8.35
C GLY A 113 -9.53 -4.60 9.13
N PRO A 114 -9.10 -5.32 10.18
CA PRO A 114 -7.84 -5.07 10.87
C PRO A 114 -6.59 -5.15 9.97
N LEU A 115 -6.53 -6.05 8.98
CA LEU A 115 -5.44 -6.07 8.02
C LEU A 115 -5.49 -4.85 7.08
N LEU A 116 -6.66 -4.57 6.50
CA LEU A 116 -6.86 -3.43 5.59
C LEU A 116 -6.57 -2.08 6.25
N ASP A 117 -6.81 -1.94 7.56
CA ASP A 117 -6.44 -0.75 8.34
C ASP A 117 -4.91 -0.50 8.38
N ARG A 118 -4.10 -1.55 8.18
CA ARG A 118 -2.62 -1.47 8.13
C ARG A 118 -2.07 -1.23 6.71
N ILE A 119 -2.91 -1.17 5.67
CA ILE A 119 -2.49 -0.96 4.27
C ILE A 119 -2.58 0.53 3.91
N ASP A 120 -1.42 1.20 3.77
CA ASP A 120 -1.35 2.65 3.53
C ASP A 120 -2.08 3.10 2.24
N ILE A 121 -1.97 2.32 1.15
CA ILE A 121 -2.52 2.64 -0.18
C ILE A 121 -3.35 1.45 -0.72
N GLN A 122 -4.56 1.74 -1.17
CA GLN A 122 -5.48 0.81 -1.83
C GLN A 122 -5.85 1.37 -3.21
N LEU A 123 -5.35 0.74 -4.27
CA LEU A 123 -5.58 1.17 -5.65
C LEU A 123 -6.45 0.15 -6.40
N ARG A 124 -7.60 0.59 -6.92
CA ARG A 124 -8.38 -0.17 -7.89
C ARG A 124 -7.85 0.13 -9.29
N VAL A 125 -7.14 -0.84 -9.88
CA VAL A 125 -6.62 -0.74 -11.24
C VAL A 125 -7.65 -1.32 -12.21
N GLN A 126 -8.06 -0.52 -13.20
CA GLN A 126 -8.93 -0.96 -14.29
C GLN A 126 -8.14 -1.76 -15.33
N ARG A 127 -8.82 -2.63 -16.07
CA ARG A 127 -8.20 -3.34 -17.19
C ARG A 127 -7.80 -2.35 -18.29
N VAL A 128 -6.53 -2.37 -18.67
CA VAL A 128 -6.02 -1.62 -19.82
C VAL A 128 -6.30 -2.44 -21.08
N THR A 129 -7.08 -1.89 -22.00
CA THR A 129 -7.35 -2.53 -23.30
C THR A 129 -6.10 -2.51 -24.18
N ALA A 130 -6.00 -3.42 -25.15
CA ALA A 130 -4.89 -3.43 -26.12
C ALA A 130 -4.81 -2.11 -26.93
N ALA A 131 -5.93 -1.39 -27.10
CA ALA A 131 -5.94 -0.07 -27.72
C ALA A 131 -5.32 1.00 -26.81
N GLN A 132 -5.69 1.04 -25.52
CA GLN A 132 -5.08 1.95 -24.55
C GLN A 132 -3.58 1.65 -24.35
N LEU A 133 -3.17 0.38 -24.36
CA LEU A 133 -1.75 0.01 -24.25
C LEU A 133 -0.94 0.49 -25.48
N ARG A 134 -1.53 0.46 -26.68
CA ARG A 134 -0.91 1.04 -27.89
C ARG A 134 -0.83 2.56 -27.81
N LEU A 135 -1.90 3.25 -27.42
CA LEU A 135 -1.89 4.72 -27.23
C LEU A 135 -0.88 5.16 -26.15
N ALA A 136 -0.72 4.38 -25.08
CA ALA A 136 0.28 4.62 -24.04
C ALA A 136 1.71 4.26 -24.47
N ALA A 137 1.89 3.54 -25.58
CA ALA A 137 3.22 3.16 -26.06
C ALA A 137 4.03 4.37 -26.57
N ASP A 138 3.33 5.35 -27.14
CA ASP A 138 3.90 6.54 -27.80
C ASP A 138 4.05 7.75 -26.85
N GLY A 139 3.54 7.66 -25.62
CA GLY A 139 3.69 8.70 -24.60
C GLY A 139 5.06 8.68 -23.89
N PRO A 140 5.48 9.81 -23.29
CA PRO A 140 6.71 9.87 -22.50
C PRO A 140 6.62 8.92 -21.30
N ARG A 141 7.45 7.87 -21.30
CA ARG A 141 7.48 6.88 -20.22
C ARG A 141 8.43 7.33 -19.12
N LEU A 142 7.95 7.37 -17.89
CA LEU A 142 8.81 7.55 -16.71
C LEU A 142 9.80 6.37 -16.64
N THR A 143 11.08 6.64 -16.86
CA THR A 143 12.12 5.60 -16.76
C THR A 143 12.37 5.24 -15.29
N SER A 144 12.86 4.03 -15.02
CA SER A 144 13.26 3.65 -13.66
C SER A 144 14.34 4.56 -13.08
N ALA A 145 15.20 5.16 -13.92
CA ALA A 145 16.20 6.14 -13.49
C ALA A 145 15.56 7.47 -13.09
N THR A 146 14.59 7.97 -13.86
CA THR A 146 13.82 9.19 -13.53
C THR A 146 13.00 8.98 -12.24
N ALA A 147 12.32 7.83 -12.13
CA ALA A 147 11.57 7.46 -10.93
C ALA A 147 12.46 7.37 -9.69
N ARG A 148 13.67 6.79 -9.83
CA ARG A 148 14.68 6.74 -8.76
C ARG A 148 15.10 8.15 -8.32
N ALA A 149 15.41 9.04 -9.26
CA ALA A 149 15.81 10.41 -8.95
C ALA A 149 14.73 11.17 -8.15
N HIS A 150 13.46 11.04 -8.53
CA HIS A 150 12.34 11.64 -7.77
C HIS A 150 12.23 11.06 -6.34
N VAL A 151 12.43 9.75 -6.19
CA VAL A 151 12.41 9.09 -4.86
C VAL A 151 13.61 9.50 -4.00
N GLU A 152 14.79 9.69 -4.59
CA GLU A 152 15.98 10.17 -3.88
C GLU A 152 15.81 11.64 -3.43
N GLN A 153 15.26 12.50 -4.28
CA GLN A 153 14.90 13.88 -3.92
C GLN A 153 13.87 13.94 -2.78
N ALA A 154 12.79 13.16 -2.87
CA ALA A 154 11.78 13.08 -1.83
C ALA A 154 12.34 12.57 -0.50
N ARG A 155 13.25 11.59 -0.54
CA ARG A 155 13.96 11.10 0.66
C ARG A 155 14.91 12.13 1.26
N ALA A 156 15.57 12.96 0.45
CA ALA A 156 16.40 14.04 0.96
C ALA A 156 15.55 15.09 1.72
N ALA A 157 14.42 15.52 1.14
CA ALA A 157 13.49 16.43 1.81
C ALA A 157 12.91 15.85 3.11
N ALA A 158 12.60 14.55 3.13
CA ALA A 158 12.18 13.85 4.34
C ALA A 158 13.30 13.77 5.40
N ALA A 159 14.54 13.47 4.99
CA ALA A 159 15.67 13.37 5.89
C ALA A 159 16.04 14.72 6.52
N GLU A 160 16.00 15.82 5.75
CA GLU A 160 16.21 17.18 6.27
C GLU A 160 15.16 17.54 7.34
N ARG A 161 13.87 17.31 7.04
CA ARG A 161 12.77 17.55 7.97
C ARG A 161 12.83 16.69 9.24
N LEU A 162 13.41 15.50 9.16
CA LEU A 162 13.44 14.51 10.23
C LEU A 162 14.80 14.41 10.95
N ALA A 163 15.76 15.29 10.64
CA ALA A 163 17.15 15.22 11.11
C ALA A 163 17.29 15.11 12.65
N ASP A 164 16.48 15.86 13.40
CA ASP A 164 16.46 15.84 14.88
C ASP A 164 15.57 14.72 15.48
N THR A 165 15.22 13.70 14.69
CA THR A 165 14.31 12.62 15.08
C THR A 165 14.93 11.24 14.82
N PRO A 166 14.48 10.17 15.51
CA PRO A 166 14.99 8.82 15.27
C PRO A 166 14.39 8.16 14.01
N TRP A 167 13.79 8.92 13.09
CA TRP A 167 13.08 8.40 11.91
C TRP A 167 13.75 8.87 10.62
N SER A 168 13.84 7.98 9.64
CA SER A 168 14.45 8.25 8.34
C SER A 168 13.44 8.35 7.21
N LEU A 169 12.23 7.83 7.42
CA LEU A 169 11.15 7.76 6.42
C LEU A 169 9.82 8.20 7.04
N ASN A 170 8.97 8.86 6.24
CA ASN A 170 7.61 9.25 6.63
C ASN A 170 6.77 8.07 7.19
N SER A 171 7.02 6.84 6.72
CA SER A 171 6.34 5.63 7.20
C SER A 171 6.67 5.26 8.65
N GLU A 172 7.84 5.66 9.17
CA GLU A 172 8.29 5.41 10.54
C GLU A 172 7.69 6.41 11.53
N VAL A 173 7.39 7.64 11.08
CA VAL A 173 6.95 8.75 11.91
C VAL A 173 5.60 8.46 12.61
N PRO A 174 5.52 8.49 13.96
CA PRO A 174 4.27 8.27 14.70
C PRO A 174 3.22 9.33 14.41
N GLY A 175 1.97 8.92 14.28
CA GLY A 175 0.84 9.85 14.08
C GLY A 175 0.72 10.99 15.10
N PRO A 176 0.91 10.74 16.42
CA PRO A 176 0.90 11.82 17.41
C PRO A 176 1.95 12.92 17.15
N TRP A 177 3.10 12.58 16.57
CA TRP A 177 4.10 13.56 16.16
C TRP A 177 3.64 14.33 14.91
N LEU A 178 3.06 13.62 13.92
CA LEU A 178 2.50 14.24 12.72
C LEU A 178 1.39 15.26 13.04
N ARG A 179 0.58 15.00 14.07
CA ARG A 179 -0.45 15.93 14.60
C ARG A 179 0.09 16.96 15.60
N GLY A 180 1.33 16.84 16.03
CA GLY A 180 1.98 17.72 16.99
C GLY A 180 2.42 19.06 16.38
N ALA A 181 2.97 19.94 17.22
CA ALA A 181 3.38 21.29 16.83
C ALA A 181 4.32 21.33 15.61
N HIS A 182 5.26 20.38 15.51
CA HIS A 182 6.26 20.31 14.44
C HIS A 182 5.67 20.06 13.05
N ALA A 183 4.57 19.31 12.92
CA ALA A 183 4.05 18.84 11.61
C ALA A 183 2.55 19.12 11.35
N ARG A 184 1.69 19.26 12.37
CA ARG A 184 0.21 19.44 12.40
C ARG A 184 -0.73 18.73 11.39
N LEU A 185 -1.28 19.25 10.29
CA LEU A 185 -1.06 20.37 9.36
C LEU A 185 -2.01 21.58 9.63
N PRO A 186 -2.17 22.61 8.74
CA PRO A 186 -3.28 23.57 8.83
C PRO A 186 -4.66 22.88 8.76
N GLY A 187 -5.65 23.41 9.48
CA GLY A 187 -6.99 22.79 9.57
C GLY A 187 -7.74 22.72 8.23
N GLU A 188 -7.52 23.70 7.34
CA GLU A 188 -8.03 23.68 5.96
C GLU A 188 -7.52 22.49 5.14
N ALA A 189 -6.28 22.04 5.40
CA ALA A 189 -5.71 20.86 4.75
C ALA A 189 -6.31 19.56 5.31
N THR A 190 -6.56 19.49 6.62
CA THR A 190 -7.11 18.29 7.28
C THR A 190 -8.62 18.17 7.22
N ALA A 191 -9.36 19.24 6.90
CA ALA A 191 -10.83 19.28 6.95
C ALA A 191 -11.55 18.18 6.15
N ILE A 192 -10.90 17.55 5.16
CA ILE A 192 -11.45 16.37 4.46
C ILE A 192 -11.25 15.06 5.23
N LEU A 193 -10.15 14.91 5.98
CA LEU A 193 -9.90 13.79 6.90
C LEU A 193 -10.77 13.91 8.14
N ASP A 194 -10.89 15.10 8.71
CA ASP A 194 -11.69 15.35 9.92
C ASP A 194 -13.16 14.93 9.67
N ARG A 195 -13.76 15.44 8.58
CA ARG A 195 -15.08 14.99 8.10
C ARG A 195 -15.16 13.52 7.68
N ALA A 196 -14.04 12.87 7.36
CA ALA A 196 -14.03 11.44 7.04
C ALA A 196 -13.99 10.57 8.31
N LEU A 197 -13.32 11.05 9.37
CA LEU A 197 -13.24 10.44 10.68
C LEU A 197 -14.57 10.55 11.44
N GLU A 198 -15.16 11.75 11.48
CA GLU A 198 -16.46 12.02 12.12
C GLU A 198 -17.59 11.12 11.57
N ARG A 199 -17.58 10.87 10.25
CA ARG A 199 -18.56 9.99 9.58
C ARG A 199 -18.21 8.50 9.67
N GLY A 200 -17.22 8.11 10.48
CA GLY A 200 -16.76 6.72 10.61
C GLY A 200 -16.15 6.12 9.33
N GLY A 201 -15.85 6.96 8.34
CA GLY A 201 -15.31 6.54 7.04
C GLY A 201 -13.80 6.31 7.01
N ILE A 202 -13.09 6.65 8.09
CA ILE A 202 -11.71 6.23 8.42
C ILE A 202 -11.61 6.07 9.95
N THR A 203 -10.65 5.27 10.41
CA THR A 203 -10.23 5.22 11.83
C THR A 203 -9.18 6.30 12.12
N MET A 204 -8.88 6.56 13.40
CA MET A 204 -7.69 7.36 13.76
C MET A 204 -6.39 6.77 13.20
N ARG A 205 -6.27 5.45 13.10
CA ARG A 205 -5.12 4.80 12.45
C ARG A 205 -5.07 5.11 10.96
N GLY A 206 -6.22 5.09 10.29
CA GLY A 206 -6.38 5.51 8.90
C GLY A 206 -6.01 6.97 8.68
N TYR A 207 -6.39 7.87 9.60
CA TYR A 207 -5.99 9.28 9.60
C TYR A 207 -4.46 9.41 9.57
N ASP A 208 -3.77 8.74 10.49
CA ASP A 208 -2.31 8.77 10.63
C ASP A 208 -1.61 8.24 9.37
N ARG A 209 -2.17 7.19 8.77
CA ARG A 209 -1.71 6.60 7.51
C ARG A 209 -1.87 7.56 6.33
N VAL A 210 -3.01 8.26 6.24
CA VAL A 210 -3.23 9.29 5.21
C VAL A 210 -2.24 10.45 5.38
N LEU A 211 -1.95 10.91 6.60
CA LEU A 211 -0.92 11.93 6.82
C LEU A 211 0.46 11.49 6.31
N ARG A 212 0.90 10.26 6.61
CA ARG A 212 2.19 9.72 6.13
C ARG A 212 2.29 9.68 4.60
N VAL A 213 1.19 9.30 3.94
CA VAL A 213 1.09 9.30 2.47
C VAL A 213 1.09 10.74 1.94
N ALA A 214 0.36 11.67 2.56
CA ALA A 214 0.33 13.07 2.16
C ALA A 214 1.70 13.75 2.25
N TRP A 215 2.48 13.49 3.30
CA TRP A 215 3.88 13.92 3.41
C TRP A 215 4.74 13.35 2.28
N SER A 216 4.60 12.06 1.97
CA SER A 216 5.35 11.44 0.87
C SER A 216 4.96 11.99 -0.51
N ILE A 217 3.69 12.38 -0.72
CA ILE A 217 3.25 13.08 -1.94
C ILE A 217 3.84 14.48 -2.00
N ALA A 218 3.85 15.23 -0.89
CA ALA A 218 4.42 16.57 -0.83
C ALA A 218 5.94 16.54 -1.13
N ASP A 219 6.68 15.60 -0.54
CA ASP A 219 8.11 15.39 -0.80
C ASP A 219 8.38 15.05 -2.29
N LEU A 220 7.55 14.20 -2.91
CA LEU A 220 7.64 13.88 -4.34
C LEU A 220 7.27 15.06 -5.26
N GLY A 221 6.46 16.00 -4.76
CA GLY A 221 6.08 17.23 -5.46
C GLY A 221 6.99 18.43 -5.21
N GLY A 222 8.05 18.28 -4.38
CA GLY A 222 8.89 19.40 -3.95
C GLY A 222 8.18 20.43 -3.06
N VAL A 223 7.06 20.04 -2.42
CA VAL A 223 6.24 20.91 -1.58
C VAL A 223 6.66 20.75 -0.11
N ALA A 224 7.10 21.83 0.53
CA ALA A 224 7.64 21.80 1.89
C ALA A 224 6.65 21.29 2.97
N ARG A 225 5.34 21.39 2.73
CA ARG A 225 4.29 20.91 3.65
C ARG A 225 3.00 20.52 2.90
N PRO A 226 2.37 19.38 3.20
CA PRO A 226 1.12 18.97 2.56
C PRO A 226 -0.02 19.99 2.76
N GLY A 227 -0.66 20.38 1.66
CA GLY A 227 -1.91 21.13 1.64
C GLY A 227 -3.13 20.22 1.42
N ALA A 228 -4.31 20.84 1.22
CA ALA A 228 -5.57 20.12 0.99
C ALA A 228 -5.52 19.18 -0.22
N GLU A 229 -4.74 19.50 -1.25
CA GLU A 229 -4.56 18.68 -2.45
C GLU A 229 -3.83 17.36 -2.12
N GLN A 230 -2.64 17.42 -1.53
CA GLN A 230 -1.83 16.23 -1.22
C GLN A 230 -2.54 15.35 -0.18
N VAL A 231 -3.24 15.97 0.78
CA VAL A 231 -4.06 15.29 1.78
C VAL A 231 -5.31 14.64 1.14
N GLY A 232 -5.95 15.30 0.18
CA GLY A 232 -7.06 14.75 -0.59
C GLY A 232 -6.63 13.57 -1.47
N GLN A 233 -5.49 13.68 -2.16
CA GLN A 233 -4.91 12.60 -2.96
C GLN A 233 -4.53 11.41 -2.07
N ALA A 234 -3.91 11.64 -0.91
CA ALA A 234 -3.61 10.58 0.05
C ALA A 234 -4.87 9.87 0.56
N LEU A 235 -5.96 10.62 0.85
CA LEU A 235 -7.24 10.04 1.27
C LEU A 235 -7.87 9.20 0.14
N TYR A 236 -7.81 9.67 -1.10
CA TYR A 236 -8.25 8.93 -2.29
C TYR A 236 -7.47 7.62 -2.44
N LEU A 237 -6.13 7.69 -2.39
CA LEU A 237 -5.25 6.53 -2.43
C LEU A 237 -5.49 5.55 -1.28
N ARG A 238 -5.87 6.00 -0.08
CA ARG A 238 -6.17 5.12 1.05
C ARG A 238 -7.53 4.42 0.93
N LYS A 239 -8.55 5.10 0.39
CA LYS A 239 -9.92 4.57 0.33
C LYS A 239 -10.19 3.67 -0.88
N GLY A 240 -9.39 3.75 -1.95
CA GLY A 240 -9.54 2.92 -3.15
C GLY A 240 -10.93 3.02 -3.81
N MET A 241 -11.63 4.14 -3.60
CA MET A 241 -13.04 4.26 -3.94
C MET A 241 -13.26 4.48 -5.43
N THR A 242 -13.91 3.48 -6.03
CA THR A 242 -14.89 3.69 -7.10
C THR A 242 -15.91 4.75 -6.69
N SER A 243 -16.17 5.70 -7.60
CA SER A 243 -17.51 6.25 -7.77
C SER A 243 -18.46 5.18 -8.33
#